data_AF-A0A1E5PC78-F1
#
_entry.id   AF-A0A1E5PC78-F1
#
_cell.length_a   1.000
_cell.length_b   1.000
_cell.length_c   1.000
_cell.angle_alpha   90.00
_cell.angle_beta   90.00
_cell.angle_gamma   90.00
#
_symmetry.space_group_name_H-M   'P 1'
#
loop_
_entity.id
_entity.type
_entity.pdbx_description
1 polymer ?
#
loop_
_entity_poly.entity_id
_entity_poly.type
_entity_poly.pdbx_seq_one_letter_code
_entity_poly.pdbx_strand_id
1 'polypeptide(L)'
;MALWRILYDDWQMECCGEPFSVGDEVRWRLSLRTPEDPTFPDGWEESYSELEPVAGNARLVGGPGVIALRAGPDHGKWPARPGPVVGLLAVETHGPGPRDVPETTGTVRSIRIVTEGYTETHAGSRSYEPVAGERWLRPVGTCPDWFGNETRPDRDGRGYRHDETGVLVELETPGDGHGGPASALPGQ
;
A
#
# COMPACT_ATOMS: atom_id res chain seq x y z
N MET A 1 -16.42 9.82 9.07
CA MET A 1 -15.38 9.71 8.03
C MET A 1 -14.07 9.32 8.70
N ALA A 2 -13.22 8.57 8.01
CA ALA A 2 -11.87 8.24 8.45
C ALA A 2 -10.86 8.51 7.33
N LEU A 3 -9.62 8.82 7.68
CA LEU A 3 -8.56 9.13 6.72
C LEU A 3 -7.48 8.06 6.81
N TRP A 4 -7.10 7.48 5.68
CA TRP A 4 -6.16 6.38 5.58
C TRP A 4 -5.00 6.73 4.67
N ARG A 5 -3.79 6.29 5.03
CA ARG A 5 -2.60 6.39 4.17
C ARG A 5 -2.45 5.09 3.40
N ILE A 6 -2.54 5.18 2.08
CA ILE A 6 -2.53 4.03 1.18
C ILE A 6 -1.42 4.23 0.15
N LEU A 7 -0.53 3.25 0.06
CA LEU A 7 0.48 3.18 -0.99
C LEU A 7 -0.14 2.59 -2.26
N TYR A 8 0.14 3.20 -3.39
CA TYR A 8 -0.07 2.61 -4.71
C TYR A 8 1.30 2.53 -5.38
N ASP A 9 1.85 1.32 -5.46
CA ASP A 9 3.19 1.12 -6.05
C ASP A 9 3.20 1.51 -7.53
N ASP A 10 4.34 2.01 -7.98
CA ASP A 10 4.62 2.37 -9.37
C ASP A 10 4.22 1.26 -10.35
N TRP A 11 4.71 0.04 -10.16
CA TRP A 11 4.49 -1.09 -11.07
C TRP A 11 3.03 -1.53 -11.13
N GLN A 12 2.27 -1.36 -10.04
CA GLN A 12 0.83 -1.62 -10.05
C GLN A 12 0.14 -0.60 -10.96
N MET A 13 0.51 0.68 -10.82
CA MET A 13 -0.05 1.79 -11.59
C MET A 13 0.33 1.68 -13.07
N GLU A 14 1.61 1.50 -13.38
CA GLU A 14 2.13 1.41 -14.75
C GLU A 14 1.61 0.19 -15.52
N CYS A 15 1.29 -0.92 -14.83
CA CYS A 15 0.85 -2.13 -15.49
C CYS A 15 -0.64 -2.09 -15.85
N CYS A 16 -1.51 -1.75 -14.89
CA CYS A 16 -2.97 -1.83 -15.04
C CYS A 16 -3.71 -0.75 -14.26
N GLY A 17 -3.01 0.24 -13.70
CA GLY A 17 -3.63 1.30 -12.95
C GLY A 17 -4.40 2.28 -13.82
N GLU A 18 -5.31 2.99 -13.19
CA GLU A 18 -6.01 4.12 -13.78
C GLU A 18 -5.59 5.37 -12.99
N PRO A 19 -5.04 6.42 -13.65
CA PRO A 19 -4.71 7.66 -12.99
C PRO A 19 -5.91 8.28 -12.29
N PHE A 20 -5.64 8.87 -11.14
CA PHE A 20 -6.64 9.56 -10.33
C PHE A 20 -6.08 10.90 -9.86
N SER A 21 -6.98 11.81 -9.54
CA SER A 21 -6.69 13.15 -9.06
C SER A 21 -7.25 13.36 -7.65
N VAL A 22 -6.73 14.38 -6.97
CA VAL A 22 -7.33 14.85 -5.72
C VAL A 22 -8.78 15.25 -5.98
N GLY A 23 -9.69 14.72 -5.17
CA GLY A 23 -11.14 14.90 -5.31
C GLY A 23 -11.87 13.73 -5.96
N ASP A 24 -11.16 12.81 -6.61
CA ASP A 24 -11.79 11.65 -7.25
C ASP A 24 -12.28 10.63 -6.22
N GLU A 25 -13.40 9.97 -6.54
CA GLU A 25 -13.82 8.74 -5.87
C GLU A 25 -13.10 7.56 -6.53
N VAL A 26 -12.47 6.71 -5.71
CA VAL A 26 -11.72 5.54 -6.15
C VAL A 26 -12.21 4.28 -5.45
N ARG A 27 -11.94 3.12 -6.06
CA ARG A 27 -12.28 1.80 -5.53
C ARG A 27 -11.06 0.90 -5.62
N TRP A 28 -10.53 0.50 -4.47
CA TRP A 28 -9.30 -0.27 -4.41
C TRP A 28 -9.46 -1.52 -3.56
N ARG A 29 -8.90 -2.63 -4.05
CA ARG A 29 -8.60 -3.78 -3.20
C ARG A 29 -7.30 -3.47 -2.47
N LEU A 30 -7.31 -3.70 -1.16
CA LEU A 30 -6.18 -3.35 -0.30
C LEU A 30 -5.55 -4.60 0.29
N SER A 31 -4.24 -4.53 0.47
CA SER A 31 -3.47 -5.41 1.32
C SER A 31 -2.86 -4.61 2.48
N LEU A 32 -2.65 -5.27 3.61
CA LEU A 32 -1.86 -4.73 4.72
C LEU A 32 -0.51 -5.41 4.71
N ARG A 33 0.54 -4.67 4.35
CA ARG A 33 1.94 -5.11 4.41
C ARG A 33 2.47 -4.87 5.82
N THR A 34 2.85 -5.94 6.51
CA THR A 34 3.32 -5.85 7.89
C THR A 34 4.82 -5.59 7.94
N PRO A 35 5.35 -4.95 9.00
CA PRO A 35 6.80 -4.73 9.16
C PRO A 35 7.64 -6.01 9.20
N GLU A 36 7.01 -7.16 9.45
CA GLU A 36 7.65 -8.48 9.40
C GLU A 36 7.92 -8.97 7.95
N ASP A 37 7.46 -8.25 6.93
CA ASP A 37 7.69 -8.58 5.51
C ASP A 37 9.10 -8.14 5.08
N PRO A 38 10.02 -9.07 4.77
CA PRO A 38 11.40 -8.74 4.42
C PRO A 38 11.53 -8.07 3.05
N THR A 39 10.48 -8.06 2.24
CA THR A 39 10.45 -7.37 0.94
C THR A 39 10.08 -5.89 1.08
N PHE A 40 9.67 -5.47 2.28
CA PHE A 40 9.21 -4.13 2.56
C PHE A 40 10.31 -3.31 3.23
N PRO A 41 10.75 -2.17 2.64
CA PRO A 41 11.85 -1.39 3.19
C PRO A 41 11.47 -0.73 4.52
N ASP A 42 12.46 -0.46 5.37
CA ASP A 42 12.27 0.24 6.64
C ASP A 42 11.79 1.71 6.45
N GLY A 43 11.36 2.36 7.53
CA GLY A 43 11.10 3.81 7.56
C GLY A 43 9.67 4.24 7.26
N TRP A 44 8.72 3.30 7.14
CA TRP A 44 7.31 3.59 6.84
C TRP A 44 6.43 3.75 8.09
N GLU A 45 7.02 3.78 9.28
CA GLU A 45 6.31 3.72 10.57
C GLU A 45 5.27 4.84 10.72
N GLU A 46 5.56 6.04 10.20
CA GLU A 46 4.65 7.19 10.22
C GLU A 46 3.42 7.03 9.32
N SER A 47 3.47 6.10 8.38
CA SER A 47 2.40 5.79 7.43
C SER A 47 1.61 4.54 7.79
N TYR A 48 1.99 3.83 8.85
CA TYR A 48 1.26 2.64 9.26
C TYR A 48 -0.15 2.96 9.77
N SER A 49 -1.04 2.04 9.48
CA SER A 49 -2.39 1.98 10.00
C SER A 49 -2.52 0.82 10.97
N GLU A 50 -3.33 1.02 12.01
CA GLU A 50 -3.73 -0.01 12.94
C GLU A 50 -5.14 -0.50 12.57
N LEU A 51 -5.29 -1.80 12.32
CA LEU A 51 -6.55 -2.41 11.87
C LEU A 51 -6.92 -3.62 12.72
N GLU A 52 -8.22 -3.85 12.87
CA GLU A 52 -8.74 -4.96 13.65
C GLU A 52 -8.93 -6.21 12.79
N PRO A 53 -8.69 -7.42 13.32
CA PRO A 53 -9.07 -8.65 12.64
C PRO A 53 -10.59 -8.68 12.36
N VAL A 54 -10.97 -9.05 11.14
CA VAL A 54 -12.38 -9.22 10.79
C VAL A 54 -12.92 -10.53 11.39
N ALA A 55 -14.02 -10.43 12.15
CA ALA A 55 -14.63 -11.58 12.78
C ALA A 55 -14.98 -12.67 11.75
N GLY A 56 -14.56 -13.91 12.02
CA GLY A 56 -14.79 -15.04 11.13
C GLY A 56 -13.84 -15.15 9.93
N ASN A 57 -12.93 -14.19 9.72
CA ASN A 57 -11.93 -14.28 8.66
C ASN A 57 -10.55 -13.74 9.10
N ALA A 58 -9.69 -14.65 9.58
CA ALA A 58 -8.34 -14.30 10.08
C ALA A 58 -7.38 -13.75 9.00
N ARG A 59 -7.75 -13.78 7.72
CA ARG A 59 -6.96 -13.18 6.63
C ARG A 59 -7.36 -11.73 6.34
N LEU A 60 -8.49 -11.27 6.86
CA LEU A 60 -8.97 -9.91 6.64
C LEU A 60 -8.79 -9.08 7.91
N VAL A 61 -8.39 -7.84 7.69
CA VAL A 61 -8.30 -6.80 8.70
C VAL A 61 -9.12 -5.60 8.23
N GLY A 62 -9.68 -4.85 9.16
CA GLY A 62 -10.58 -3.75 8.83
C GLY A 62 -10.58 -2.62 9.85
N GLY A 63 -11.06 -1.48 9.40
CA GLY A 63 -11.30 -0.28 10.16
C GLY A 63 -12.48 0.49 9.57
N PRO A 64 -12.80 1.69 10.07
CA PRO A 64 -13.87 2.53 9.51
C PRO A 64 -13.78 2.71 7.98
N GLY A 65 -14.66 2.01 7.26
CA GLY A 65 -14.76 2.08 5.79
C GLY A 65 -13.61 1.43 5.02
N VAL A 66 -12.71 0.68 5.67
CA VAL A 66 -11.56 -0.01 5.05
C VAL A 66 -11.60 -1.49 5.37
N ILE A 67 -11.33 -2.31 4.37
CA ILE A 67 -11.01 -3.72 4.53
C ILE A 67 -9.79 -4.07 3.67
N ALA A 68 -8.87 -4.85 4.24
CA ALA A 68 -7.64 -5.23 3.58
C ALA A 68 -7.31 -6.70 3.84
N LEU A 69 -6.65 -7.32 2.86
CA LEU A 69 -6.02 -8.62 3.03
C LEU A 69 -4.74 -8.47 3.85
N ARG A 70 -4.62 -9.21 4.94
CA ARG A 70 -3.35 -9.31 5.65
C ARG A 70 -2.33 -10.05 4.79
N ALA A 71 -1.37 -9.32 4.21
CA ALA A 71 -0.25 -9.90 3.47
C ALA A 71 0.74 -10.53 4.46
N GLY A 72 1.40 -11.60 4.04
CA GLY A 72 2.49 -12.20 4.80
C GLY A 72 3.21 -13.29 4.03
N PRO A 73 4.42 -13.65 4.48
CA PRO A 73 5.35 -14.53 3.76
C PRO A 73 4.77 -15.94 3.54
N ASP A 74 3.86 -16.38 4.40
CA ASP A 74 3.15 -17.64 4.26
C ASP A 74 1.66 -17.37 3.98
N HIS A 75 1.20 -17.72 2.78
CA HIS A 75 -0.18 -17.67 2.27
C HIS A 75 -1.21 -18.50 3.07
N GLY A 76 -1.23 -18.40 4.40
CA GLY A 76 -2.20 -19.07 5.25
C GLY A 76 -1.76 -19.50 6.65
N LYS A 77 -0.56 -19.12 7.14
CA LYS A 77 -0.10 -19.53 8.48
C LYS A 77 0.15 -18.36 9.44
N TRP A 78 -0.63 -17.30 9.33
CA TRP A 78 -0.70 -16.35 10.44
C TRP A 78 -1.45 -17.02 11.60
N PRO A 79 -0.85 -17.18 12.78
CA PRO A 79 -1.64 -17.47 13.96
C PRO A 79 -2.67 -16.35 14.10
N ALA A 80 -3.91 -16.71 14.48
CA ALA A 80 -4.89 -15.73 14.92
C ALA A 80 -4.30 -15.02 16.14
N ARG A 81 -3.56 -13.93 15.92
CA ARG A 81 -3.12 -13.06 16.99
C ARG A 81 -4.37 -12.32 17.43
N PRO A 82 -4.84 -12.49 18.67
CA PRO A 82 -5.91 -11.65 19.18
C PRO A 82 -5.34 -10.23 19.34
N GLY A 83 -5.82 -9.31 18.51
CA GLY A 83 -5.52 -7.88 18.64
C GLY A 83 -5.25 -7.18 17.31
N PRO A 84 -5.09 -5.85 17.38
CA PRO A 84 -4.85 -5.03 16.21
C PRO A 84 -3.57 -5.42 15.46
N VAL A 85 -3.60 -5.25 14.14
CA VAL A 85 -2.47 -5.47 13.25
C VAL A 85 -2.03 -4.12 12.70
N VAL A 86 -0.75 -3.82 12.84
CA VAL A 86 -0.12 -2.59 12.34
C VAL A 86 0.61 -2.90 11.04
N GLY A 87 0.43 -2.05 10.03
CA GLY A 87 1.15 -2.15 8.76
C GLY A 87 0.79 -1.05 7.78
N LEU A 88 1.41 -1.08 6.60
CA LEU A 88 1.09 -0.16 5.52
C LEU A 88 -0.04 -0.72 4.66
N LEU A 89 -1.10 0.06 4.47
CA LEU A 89 -2.12 -0.24 3.47
C LEU A 89 -1.54 0.00 2.07
N ALA A 90 -1.67 -0.98 1.20
CA ALA A 90 -1.23 -0.89 -0.19
C ALA A 90 -2.32 -1.38 -1.14
N VAL A 91 -2.47 -0.73 -2.28
CA VAL A 91 -3.31 -1.22 -3.38
C VAL A 91 -2.76 -2.57 -3.86
N GLU A 92 -3.66 -3.53 -4.06
CA GLU A 92 -3.30 -4.85 -4.55
C GLU A 92 -4.23 -5.29 -5.69
N THR A 93 -3.66 -5.38 -6.89
CA THR A 93 -4.33 -5.80 -8.12
C THR A 93 -3.68 -7.03 -8.78
N HIS A 94 -2.47 -7.43 -8.37
CA HIS A 94 -1.68 -8.48 -9.03
C HIS A 94 -1.31 -9.67 -8.13
N GLY A 95 -1.44 -9.55 -6.81
CA GLY A 95 -1.10 -10.58 -5.84
C GLY A 95 -2.09 -11.74 -5.84
N PRO A 96 -1.72 -12.90 -5.24
CA PRO A 96 -2.58 -14.09 -5.14
C PRO A 96 -3.72 -13.92 -4.12
N GLY A 97 -3.99 -12.68 -3.68
CA GLY A 97 -5.07 -12.37 -2.77
C GLY A 97 -6.41 -12.87 -3.32
N PRO A 98 -7.33 -13.34 -2.47
CA PRO A 98 -8.63 -13.77 -2.94
C PRO A 98 -9.27 -12.61 -3.72
N ARG A 99 -9.72 -12.88 -4.95
CA ARG A 99 -10.48 -11.90 -5.76
C ARG A 99 -11.71 -11.36 -5.00
N ASP A 100 -12.09 -12.05 -3.93
CA ASP A 100 -13.22 -11.79 -3.04
C ASP A 100 -12.90 -10.81 -1.90
N VAL A 101 -11.70 -10.22 -1.83
CA VAL A 101 -11.47 -9.08 -0.92
C VAL A 101 -12.39 -7.93 -1.36
N PRO A 102 -13.28 -7.41 -0.49
CA PRO A 102 -14.14 -6.31 -0.87
C PRO A 102 -13.33 -5.05 -1.18
N GLU A 103 -13.78 -4.29 -2.18
CA GLU A 103 -13.15 -3.02 -2.53
C GLU A 103 -13.46 -1.97 -1.46
N THR A 104 -12.42 -1.23 -1.07
CA THR A 104 -12.53 -0.01 -0.27
C THR A 104 -12.87 1.14 -1.23
N THR A 105 -13.95 1.86 -0.94
CA THR A 105 -14.34 3.07 -1.69
C THR A 105 -14.08 4.31 -0.84
N GLY A 106 -13.48 5.33 -1.45
CA GLY A 106 -13.23 6.60 -0.76
C GLY A 106 -12.89 7.74 -1.71
N THR A 107 -12.77 8.95 -1.15
CA THR A 107 -12.38 10.15 -1.89
C THR A 107 -10.91 10.48 -1.65
N VAL A 108 -10.17 10.72 -2.73
CA VAL A 108 -8.75 11.10 -2.67
C VAL A 108 -8.61 12.51 -2.10
N ARG A 109 -7.88 12.65 -0.99
CA ARG A 109 -7.64 13.94 -0.31
C ARG A 109 -6.26 14.51 -0.57
N SER A 110 -5.24 13.67 -0.70
CA SER A 110 -3.90 14.11 -1.10
C SER A 110 -3.16 13.00 -1.84
N ILE A 111 -2.25 13.39 -2.74
CA ILE A 111 -1.37 12.49 -3.47
C ILE A 111 0.06 13.00 -3.30
N ARG A 112 0.97 12.11 -2.91
CA ARG A 112 2.41 12.38 -2.82
C ARG A 112 3.15 11.32 -3.59
N ILE A 113 3.96 11.70 -4.57
CA ILE A 113 4.93 10.79 -5.20
C ILE A 113 5.96 10.41 -4.14
N VAL A 114 6.20 9.11 -4.03
CA VAL A 114 7.21 8.51 -3.17
C VAL A 114 8.46 8.32 -4.01
N THR A 115 9.58 8.88 -3.55
CA THR A 115 10.90 8.64 -4.15
C THR A 115 11.79 7.97 -3.12
N GLU A 116 12.46 6.89 -3.49
CA GLU A 116 13.40 6.17 -2.62
C GLU A 116 14.80 6.14 -3.23
N GLY A 117 15.79 6.27 -2.35
CA GLY A 117 17.21 6.15 -2.69
C GLY A 117 17.66 4.70 -2.64
N TYR A 118 18.42 4.26 -3.64
CA TYR A 118 19.03 2.93 -3.65
C TYR A 118 20.50 2.98 -3.98
N THR A 119 21.31 2.18 -3.29
CA THR A 119 22.73 1.99 -3.61
C THR A 119 22.96 0.61 -4.20
N GLU A 120 23.87 0.52 -5.15
CA GLU A 120 24.34 -0.77 -5.65
C GLU A 120 25.10 -1.50 -4.53
N THR A 121 24.85 -2.79 -4.36
CA THR A 121 25.39 -3.61 -3.26
C THR A 121 26.92 -3.75 -3.32
N HIS A 122 27.49 -3.72 -4.52
CA HIS A 122 28.93 -3.61 -4.78
C HIS A 122 29.14 -3.12 -6.22
N ALA A 123 30.24 -2.43 -6.48
CA ALA A 123 30.47 -1.79 -7.78
C ALA A 123 30.33 -2.77 -8.96
N GLY A 124 29.38 -2.49 -9.85
CA GLY A 124 29.11 -3.28 -11.05
C GLY A 124 28.18 -4.49 -10.86
N SER A 125 27.63 -4.72 -9.66
CA SER A 125 26.70 -5.83 -9.39
C SER A 125 25.37 -5.71 -10.12
N ARG A 126 24.93 -4.47 -10.41
CA ARG A 126 23.58 -4.11 -10.87
C ARG A 126 22.45 -4.54 -9.93
N SER A 127 22.77 -4.96 -8.71
CA SER A 127 21.83 -5.27 -7.63
C SER A 127 21.82 -4.10 -6.66
N TYR A 128 20.63 -3.64 -6.31
CA TYR A 128 20.42 -2.41 -5.54
C TYR A 128 19.71 -2.73 -4.23
N GLU A 129 20.09 -2.02 -3.18
CA GLU A 129 19.43 -2.05 -1.86
C GLU A 129 18.96 -0.65 -1.47
N PRO A 130 17.81 -0.54 -0.77
CA PRO A 130 17.32 0.75 -0.27
C PRO A 130 18.35 1.40 0.66
N VAL A 131 18.54 2.71 0.53
CA VAL A 131 19.35 3.50 1.47
C VAL A 131 18.46 3.93 2.63
N ALA A 132 18.82 3.51 3.85
CA ALA A 132 18.05 3.84 5.04
C ALA A 132 17.90 5.36 5.22
N GLY A 133 16.66 5.82 5.40
CA GLY A 133 16.32 7.24 5.58
C GLY A 133 16.22 8.07 4.29
N GLU A 134 16.49 7.48 3.12
CA GLU A 134 16.36 8.16 1.84
C GLU A 134 14.98 7.91 1.21
N ARG A 135 13.96 8.55 1.81
CA ARG A 135 12.61 8.63 1.24
C ARG A 135 12.16 10.08 1.18
N TRP A 136 11.64 10.48 0.02
CA TRP A 136 11.11 11.82 -0.20
C TRP A 136 9.66 11.74 -0.67
N LEU A 137 8.86 12.72 -0.25
CA LEU A 137 7.45 12.84 -0.62
C LEU A 137 7.23 14.16 -1.35
N ARG A 138 6.78 14.10 -2.60
CA ARG A 138 6.49 15.28 -3.41
C ARG A 138 4.99 15.39 -3.68
N PRO A 139 4.31 16.47 -3.26
CA PRO A 139 2.87 16.60 -3.49
C PRO A 139 2.57 16.78 -4.98
N VAL A 140 1.49 16.14 -5.45
CA VAL A 140 0.95 16.28 -6.81
C VAL A 140 -0.57 16.35 -6.76
N GLY A 141 -1.19 16.97 -7.78
CA GLY A 141 -2.64 17.03 -7.92
C GLY A 141 -3.24 15.79 -8.59
N THR A 142 -2.45 15.09 -9.40
CA THR A 142 -2.84 13.94 -10.22
C THR A 142 -1.72 12.89 -10.15
N CYS A 143 -2.10 11.63 -9.98
CA CYS A 143 -1.19 10.51 -10.05
C CYS A 143 -0.68 10.35 -11.50
N PRO A 144 0.64 10.23 -11.72
CA PRO A 144 1.15 9.97 -13.06
C PRO A 144 0.84 8.53 -13.50
N ASP A 145 0.79 8.32 -14.82
CA ASP A 145 0.76 6.99 -15.44
C ASP A 145 2.13 6.28 -15.38
N TRP A 146 3.21 7.05 -15.31
CA TRP A 146 4.59 6.58 -15.42
C TRP A 146 5.48 7.27 -14.40
N PHE A 147 6.37 6.51 -13.79
CA PHE A 147 7.22 6.95 -12.70
C PHE A 147 8.68 7.07 -13.14
N GLY A 148 9.34 8.11 -12.64
CA GLY A 148 10.73 8.40 -12.99
C GLY A 148 11.72 7.47 -12.28
N ASN A 149 12.78 7.08 -12.99
CA ASN A 149 13.98 6.51 -12.38
C ASN A 149 15.22 7.26 -12.88
N GLU A 150 16.15 7.53 -11.97
CA GLU A 150 17.43 8.15 -12.29
C GLU A 150 18.57 7.34 -11.70
N THR A 151 19.60 7.02 -12.50
CA THR A 151 20.83 6.37 -12.02
C THR A 151 22.03 7.29 -12.18
N ARG A 152 22.84 7.41 -11.12
CA ARG A 152 24.08 8.20 -11.07
C ARG A 152 25.14 7.42 -10.29
N PRO A 153 26.44 7.65 -10.51
CA PRO A 153 27.47 7.07 -9.65
C PRO A 153 27.51 7.77 -8.28
N ASP A 154 27.73 7.00 -7.21
CA ASP A 154 28.04 7.51 -5.87
C ASP A 154 29.53 7.91 -5.73
N ARG A 155 29.94 8.32 -4.53
CA ARG A 155 31.33 8.74 -4.25
C ARG A 155 32.37 7.62 -4.39
N ASP A 156 31.96 6.36 -4.23
CA ASP A 156 32.81 5.18 -4.34
C ASP A 156 32.74 4.55 -5.75
N GLY A 157 32.03 5.19 -6.68
CA GLY A 157 31.81 4.71 -8.05
C GLY A 157 30.77 3.60 -8.17
N ARG A 158 30.00 3.30 -7.12
CA ARG A 158 28.85 2.40 -7.17
C ARG A 158 27.68 3.08 -7.87
N GLY A 159 26.80 2.30 -8.49
CA GLY A 159 25.52 2.82 -8.96
C GLY A 159 24.66 3.33 -7.79
N TYR A 160 24.00 4.46 -7.97
CA TYR A 160 23.06 5.04 -7.03
C TYR A 160 21.81 5.49 -7.77
N ARG A 161 20.63 5.17 -7.24
CA ARG A 161 19.34 5.41 -7.88
C ARG A 161 18.43 6.28 -7.04
N HIS A 162 17.66 7.10 -7.73
CA HIS A 162 16.47 7.75 -7.22
C HIS A 162 15.29 7.23 -8.05
N ASP A 163 14.50 6.35 -7.45
CA ASP A 163 13.37 5.74 -8.11
C ASP A 163 12.07 6.30 -7.50
N GLU A 164 11.16 6.77 -8.34
CA GLU A 164 9.80 7.10 -7.92
C GLU A 164 9.02 5.78 -7.76
N THR A 165 8.88 5.28 -6.53
CA THR A 165 8.37 3.92 -6.24
C THR A 165 6.85 3.83 -6.12
N GLY A 166 6.14 4.94 -6.37
CA GLY A 166 4.69 5.00 -6.40
C GLY A 166 4.12 6.29 -5.82
N VAL A 167 2.88 6.22 -5.33
CA VAL A 167 2.22 7.34 -4.64
C VAL A 167 1.68 6.92 -3.27
N LEU A 168 1.88 7.81 -2.29
CA LEU A 168 1.20 7.76 -1.01
C LEU A 168 -0.04 8.64 -1.07
N VAL A 169 -1.20 8.02 -0.88
CA VAL A 169 -2.51 8.64 -0.97
C VAL A 169 -3.12 8.78 0.42
N GLU A 170 -3.69 9.94 0.72
CA GLU A 170 -4.67 10.04 1.81
C GLU A 170 -6.07 9.83 1.24
N LEU A 171 -6.69 8.71 1.62
CA LEU A 171 -8.04 8.32 1.20
C LEU A 171 -9.02 8.54 2.33
N GLU A 172 -10.05 9.34 2.08
CA GLU A 172 -11.15 9.52 3.03
C GLU A 172 -12.25 8.50 2.76
N THR A 173 -12.58 7.70 3.77
CA THR A 173 -13.65 6.69 3.71
C THR A 173 -14.85 7.08 4.59
N PRO A 174 -16.05 6.54 4.29
CA PRO A 174 -17.19 6.62 5.20
C PRO A 174 -16.81 6.08 6.58
N GLY A 175 -17.24 6.77 7.65
CA GLY A 175 -16.90 6.38 9.04
C GLY A 175 -17.62 5.12 9.51
N ASP A 176 -18.63 4.67 8.76
CA ASP A 176 -19.63 3.74 9.21
C ASP A 176 -19.64 2.57 8.23
N GLY A 177 -19.02 1.47 8.63
CA GLY A 177 -18.83 0.32 7.76
C GLY A 177 -18.42 -0.92 8.53
N HIS A 178 -19.13 -1.24 9.62
CA HIS A 178 -19.26 -2.64 9.98
C HIS A 178 -19.95 -3.32 8.79
N GLY A 179 -19.17 -4.03 7.98
CA GLY A 179 -19.68 -5.05 7.08
C GLY A 179 -20.29 -6.19 7.91
N GLY A 180 -21.43 -5.92 8.55
CA GLY A 180 -22.38 -6.96 8.89
C GLY A 180 -22.98 -7.47 7.57
N PRO A 181 -23.19 -8.80 7.42
CA PRO A 181 -23.70 -9.34 6.17
C PRO A 181 -25.03 -8.65 5.85
N ALA A 182 -25.19 -8.21 4.60
CA ALA A 182 -26.50 -7.86 4.08
C ALA A 182 -27.45 -9.01 4.44
N SER A 183 -28.39 -8.76 5.35
CA SER A 183 -29.48 -9.69 5.61
C SER A 183 -30.16 -9.93 4.27
N ALA A 184 -30.00 -11.14 3.74
CA ALA A 184 -30.88 -11.65 2.72
C ALA A 184 -32.30 -11.50 3.25
N LEU A 185 -33.08 -10.62 2.63
CA LEU A 185 -34.52 -10.56 2.83
C LEU A 185 -35.11 -11.92 2.45
N PRO A 186 -35.86 -12.60 3.33
CA PRO A 186 -36.64 -13.75 2.91
C PRO A 186 -37.84 -13.23 2.09
N GLY A 187 -37.72 -13.33 0.77
CA GLY A 187 -38.81 -13.13 -0.17
C GLY A 187 -39.69 -14.37 -0.25
N GLN A 188 -40.93 -14.16 0.19
CA GLN A 188 -42.20 -14.88 -0.01
C GLN A 188 -42.27 -15.94 -1.12
#